data_AF-A0AAC9PUA2-F1
#
_entry.id   AF-A0AAC9PUA2-F1
#
_cell.length_a   1.000
_cell.length_b   1.000
_cell.length_c   1.000
_cell.angle_alpha   90.00
_cell.angle_beta   90.00
_cell.angle_gamma   90.00
#
_symmetry.space_group_name_H-M   'P 1'
#
loop_
_entity.id
_entity.type
_entity.pdbx_description
1 polymer ?
#
loop_
_entity_poly.entity_id
_entity_poly.type
_entity_poly.pdbx_seq_one_letter_code
_entity_poly.pdbx_strand_id
1 'polypeptide(L)'
;MSDRAVVKLALGLDWQAGPFWLWRDEPLPEEFDSAEVTEVLELSESLIAEIIEWDSVYQAKWTLMMEDRPIFATEEDRLRFLAWGRVLARRVRAECPPEVTVTYSGDGSLDELIP
;
A
#
# COMPACT_ATOMS: atom_id res chain seq x y z
N MET A 1 1.65 -21.11 5.87
CA MET A 1 2.41 -19.89 6.22
C MET A 1 2.55 -19.85 7.75
N SER A 2 3.66 -19.33 8.27
CA SER A 2 3.93 -19.32 9.72
C SER A 2 2.97 -18.37 10.45
N ASP A 3 2.45 -18.81 11.59
CA ASP A 3 1.43 -18.16 12.44
C ASP A 3 1.98 -16.94 13.23
N ARG A 4 2.96 -16.24 12.67
CA ARG A 4 3.63 -15.11 13.33
C ARG A 4 2.81 -13.84 13.16
N ALA A 5 2.70 -13.08 14.25
CA ALA A 5 1.97 -11.82 14.28
C ALA A 5 2.60 -10.78 13.35
N VAL A 6 1.75 -10.01 12.67
CA VAL A 6 2.18 -8.82 11.94
C VAL A 6 2.49 -7.72 12.94
N VAL A 7 3.66 -7.09 12.82
CA VAL A 7 4.08 -5.97 13.70
C VAL A 7 4.13 -4.63 12.97
N LYS A 8 4.33 -4.67 11.65
CA LYS A 8 4.30 -3.49 10.78
C LYS A 8 3.64 -3.83 9.45
N LEU A 9 2.87 -2.88 8.94
CA LEU A 9 2.36 -2.84 7.57
C LEU A 9 2.78 -1.52 6.93
N ALA A 10 3.32 -1.58 5.71
CA ALA A 10 3.46 -0.42 4.84
C ALA A 10 2.50 -0.56 3.65
N LEU A 11 1.67 0.47 3.44
CA LEU A 11 0.89 0.62 2.23
C LEU A 11 1.70 1.45 1.23
N GLY A 12 2.00 0.88 0.07
CA GLY A 12 2.90 1.48 -0.90
C GLY A 12 2.78 0.82 -2.25
N LEU A 13 3.30 1.48 -3.28
CA LEU A 13 3.25 0.99 -4.65
C LEU A 13 4.63 0.53 -5.08
N ASP A 14 4.64 -0.59 -5.80
CA ASP A 14 5.74 -1.00 -6.63
C ASP A 14 5.16 -1.64 -7.89
N TRP A 15 5.97 -1.74 -8.94
CA TRP A 15 5.50 -2.21 -10.23
C TRP A 15 5.28 -3.71 -10.24
N GLN A 16 4.11 -4.12 -10.72
CA GLN A 16 3.71 -5.53 -10.80
C GLN A 16 3.72 -6.25 -9.44
N ALA A 17 3.62 -5.49 -8.35
CA ALA A 17 3.61 -5.97 -6.98
C ALA A 17 2.28 -5.58 -6.28
N GLY A 18 1.93 -6.33 -5.24
CA GLY A 18 0.85 -5.99 -4.32
C GLY A 18 1.14 -4.74 -3.49
N PRO A 19 0.10 -4.03 -3.01
CA PRO A 19 0.30 -2.74 -2.34
C PRO A 19 0.68 -2.86 -0.85
N PHE A 20 0.82 -4.08 -0.32
CA PHE A 20 1.04 -4.31 1.11
C PHE A 20 2.41 -4.94 1.38
N TRP A 21 3.17 -4.33 2.28
CA TRP A 21 4.45 -4.85 2.77
C TRP A 21 4.36 -5.13 4.26
N LEU A 22 4.47 -6.39 4.67
CA LEU A 22 4.23 -6.83 6.04
C LEU A 22 5.52 -7.33 6.70
N TRP A 23 5.73 -6.93 7.97
CA TRP A 23 6.79 -7.47 8.82
C TRP A 23 6.19 -8.37 9.90
N ARG A 24 6.76 -9.59 10.03
CA ARG A 24 6.37 -10.60 11.04
C ARG A 24 7.57 -11.02 11.90
N ASP A 25 8.16 -10.05 12.61
CA ASP A 25 9.41 -10.18 13.39
C ASP A 25 10.67 -10.55 12.58
N GLU A 26 10.63 -10.38 11.26
CA GLU A 26 11.77 -10.58 10.37
C GLU A 26 12.36 -9.24 9.89
N PRO A 27 13.66 -9.18 9.53
CA PRO A 27 14.30 -7.93 9.14
C PRO A 27 13.80 -7.38 7.80
N LEU A 28 13.24 -8.23 6.93
CA LEU A 28 12.73 -7.83 5.62
C LEU A 28 11.21 -7.99 5.56
N PRO A 29 10.50 -7.06 4.89
CA PRO A 29 9.08 -7.23 4.64
C PRO A 29 8.83 -8.33 3.61
N GLU A 30 7.66 -8.93 3.71
CA GLU A 30 7.06 -9.76 2.67
C GLU A 30 5.97 -8.95 1.95
N GLU A 31 5.93 -9.08 0.63
CA GLU A 31 4.88 -8.49 -0.22
C GLU A 31 3.59 -9.31 -0.08
N PHE A 32 2.46 -8.62 -0.01
CA PHE A 32 1.13 -9.21 -0.02
C PHE A 32 0.26 -8.49 -1.04
N ASP A 33 -0.47 -9.26 -1.84
CA ASP A 33 -1.58 -8.72 -2.61
C ASP A 33 -2.83 -8.47 -1.74
N SER A 34 -3.85 -7.88 -2.35
CA SER A 34 -5.11 -7.53 -1.69
C SER A 34 -5.94 -8.73 -1.21
N ALA A 35 -5.76 -9.92 -1.79
CA ALA A 35 -6.41 -11.14 -1.31
C ALA A 35 -5.60 -11.75 -0.17
N GLU A 36 -4.29 -11.87 -0.32
CA GLU A 36 -3.38 -12.46 0.67
C GLU A 36 -3.38 -11.66 1.98
N VAL A 37 -3.46 -10.32 1.92
CA VAL A 37 -3.48 -9.49 3.14
C VAL A 37 -4.69 -9.78 4.02
N THR A 38 -5.84 -10.14 3.41
CA THR A 38 -7.07 -10.45 4.16
C THR A 38 -7.03 -11.81 4.86
N GLU A 39 -6.09 -12.67 4.49
CA GLU A 39 -5.87 -13.93 5.20
C GLU A 39 -5.19 -13.71 6.57
N VAL A 40 -4.58 -12.54 6.77
CA VAL A 40 -3.72 -12.26 7.94
C VAL A 40 -4.10 -11.00 8.71
N LEU A 41 -4.88 -10.09 8.10
CA LEU A 41 -5.45 -8.92 8.73
C LEU A 41 -6.94 -8.81 8.37
N GLU A 42 -7.77 -8.52 9.37
CA GLU A 42 -9.20 -8.31 9.17
C GLU A 42 -9.46 -6.90 8.62
N LEU A 43 -9.25 -6.72 7.31
CA LEU A 43 -9.60 -5.49 6.59
C LEU A 43 -10.96 -5.65 5.89
N SER A 44 -11.77 -4.60 5.88
CA SER A 44 -13.08 -4.59 5.26
C SER A 44 -12.99 -4.73 3.74
N GLU A 45 -13.93 -5.48 3.15
CA GLU A 45 -14.01 -5.66 1.68
C GLU A 45 -14.06 -4.31 0.94
N SER A 46 -14.76 -3.32 1.52
CA SER A 46 -14.86 -1.97 0.95
C SER A 46 -13.51 -1.24 0.90
N LEU A 47 -12.69 -1.36 1.95
CA LEU A 47 -11.35 -0.77 1.98
C LEU A 47 -10.44 -1.46 0.98
N ILE A 48 -10.49 -2.79 0.93
CA ILE A 48 -9.72 -3.59 -0.03
C ILE A 48 -10.08 -3.21 -1.47
N ALA A 49 -11.37 -3.08 -1.80
CA ALA A 49 -11.79 -2.67 -3.13
C ALA A 49 -11.24 -1.29 -3.55
N GLU A 50 -11.23 -0.32 -2.64
CA GLU A 50 -10.67 1.01 -2.91
C GLU A 50 -9.15 0.99 -3.05
N ILE A 51 -8.44 0.13 -2.31
CA ILE A 51 -6.99 -0.06 -2.45
C ILE A 51 -6.66 -0.71 -3.79
N ILE A 52 -7.45 -1.70 -4.24
CA ILE A 52 -7.31 -2.30 -5.57
C ILE A 52 -7.49 -1.24 -6.65
N GLU A 53 -8.47 -0.36 -6.52
CA GLU A 53 -8.69 0.73 -7.47
C GLU A 53 -7.48 1.68 -7.51
N TRP A 54 -6.99 2.08 -6.33
CA TRP A 54 -5.84 2.96 -6.18
C TRP A 54 -4.56 2.36 -6.80
N ASP A 55 -4.26 1.10 -6.50
CA ASP A 55 -3.11 0.39 -7.09
C ASP A 55 -3.29 0.21 -8.61
N SER A 56 -4.48 -0.17 -9.07
CA SER A 56 -4.75 -0.34 -10.51
C SER A 56 -4.50 0.95 -11.31
N VAL A 57 -4.80 2.13 -10.74
CA VAL A 57 -4.48 3.42 -11.35
C VAL A 57 -2.98 3.63 -11.49
N TYR A 58 -2.17 3.13 -10.56
CA TYR A 58 -0.72 3.14 -10.68
C TYR A 58 -0.24 2.12 -11.70
N GLN A 59 -0.64 0.85 -11.59
CA GLN A 59 -0.21 -0.23 -12.49
C GLN A 59 -0.55 0.06 -13.96
N ALA A 60 -1.67 0.72 -14.24
CA ALA A 60 -2.04 1.13 -15.59
C ALA A 60 -1.02 2.08 -16.26
N LYS A 61 -0.12 2.71 -15.47
CA LYS A 61 0.93 3.62 -15.96
C LYS A 61 2.25 2.91 -16.23
N TRP A 62 2.33 1.60 -16.05
CA TRP A 62 3.52 0.79 -16.30
C TRP A 62 4.12 1.04 -17.70
N THR A 63 3.28 1.09 -18.73
CA THR A 63 3.73 1.37 -20.10
C THR A 63 4.40 2.73 -20.24
N LEU A 64 3.93 3.75 -19.50
CA LEU A 64 4.56 5.08 -19.50
C LEU A 64 5.97 4.99 -18.92
N MET A 65 6.13 4.29 -17.80
CA MET A 65 7.45 4.08 -17.19
C MET A 65 8.40 3.31 -18.12
N MET A 66 7.91 2.25 -18.78
CA MET A 66 8.70 1.48 -19.75
C MET A 66 9.17 2.29 -20.96
N GLU A 67 8.45 3.35 -21.30
CA GLU A 67 8.78 4.28 -22.37
C GLU A 67 9.56 5.52 -21.88
N ASP A 68 10.04 5.51 -20.63
CA ASP A 68 10.72 6.64 -19.98
C ASP A 68 9.90 7.93 -20.01
N ARG A 69 8.57 7.80 -19.90
CA ARG A 69 7.62 8.90 -19.83
C ARG A 69 7.18 9.16 -18.39
N PRO A 70 6.88 10.43 -18.03
CA PRO A 70 6.32 10.75 -16.73
C PRO A 70 5.02 9.98 -16.46
N ILE A 71 4.95 9.31 -15.31
CA ILE A 71 3.76 8.55 -14.86
C ILE A 71 2.62 9.47 -14.37
N PHE A 72 2.94 10.70 -14.01
CA PHE A 72 1.98 11.76 -13.71
C PHE A 72 2.21 12.90 -14.69
N ALA A 73 1.12 13.47 -15.23
CA ALA A 73 1.22 14.58 -16.17
C ALA A 73 1.72 15.86 -15.49
N THR A 74 1.37 16.05 -14.21
CA THR A 74 1.79 17.18 -13.39
C THR A 74 2.10 16.74 -11.96
N GLU A 75 2.82 17.58 -11.21
CA GLU A 75 3.03 17.37 -9.77
C GLU A 75 1.71 17.44 -8.99
N GLU A 76 0.73 18.24 -9.43
CA GLU A 76 -0.58 18.29 -8.80
C GLU A 76 -1.33 16.94 -8.91
N ASP A 77 -1.25 16.28 -10.08
CA ASP A 77 -1.82 14.95 -10.26
C ASP A 77 -1.18 13.93 -9.32
N ARG A 78 0.15 14.01 -9.18
CA ARG A 78 0.90 13.17 -8.25
C ARG A 78 0.47 13.40 -6.81
N LEU A 79 0.40 14.65 -6.37
CA LEU A 79 0.00 15.01 -5.01
C LEU A 79 -1.43 14.59 -4.70
N ARG A 80 -2.36 14.71 -5.65
CA ARG A 80 -3.74 14.22 -5.49
C ARG A 80 -3.79 12.70 -5.33
N PHE A 81 -3.02 11.98 -6.13
CA PHE A 81 -2.93 10.52 -6.03
C PHE A 81 -2.32 10.06 -4.70
N LEU A 82 -1.24 10.71 -4.24
CA LEU A 82 -0.65 10.43 -2.93
C LEU A 82 -1.59 10.80 -1.77
N ALA A 83 -2.37 11.87 -1.91
CA ALA A 83 -3.37 12.24 -0.92
C ALA A 83 -4.48 11.18 -0.79
N TRP A 84 -4.92 10.60 -1.91
CA TRP A 84 -5.86 9.48 -1.90
C TRP A 84 -5.29 8.26 -1.18
N GLY A 85 -4.07 7.83 -1.52
CA GLY A 85 -3.42 6.71 -0.84
C GLY A 85 -3.22 6.95 0.66
N ARG A 86 -2.92 8.19 1.08
CA ARG A 86 -2.84 8.55 2.51
C ARG A 86 -4.18 8.41 3.23
N VAL A 87 -5.30 8.71 2.58
CA VAL A 87 -6.64 8.46 3.15
C VAL A 87 -6.87 6.96 3.33
N LEU A 88 -6.47 6.14 2.36
CA LEU A 88 -6.56 4.68 2.45
C LEU A 88 -5.68 4.13 3.58
N ALA A 89 -4.44 4.61 3.71
CA ALA A 89 -3.52 4.18 4.76
C ALA A 89 -4.07 4.48 6.18
N ARG A 90 -4.76 5.63 6.36
CA ARG A 90 -5.46 5.94 7.62
C ARG A 90 -6.61 4.99 7.93
N ARG A 91 -7.34 4.55 6.91
CA ARG A 91 -8.39 3.54 7.08
C ARG A 91 -7.81 2.17 7.42
N VAL A 92 -6.71 1.77 6.76
CA VAL A 92 -5.95 0.56 7.12
C VAL A 92 -5.53 0.63 8.59
N ARG A 93 -4.94 1.75 9.04
CA ARG A 93 -4.56 1.93 10.45
C ARG A 93 -5.73 1.79 11.41
N ALA A 94 -6.91 2.31 11.06
CA ALA A 94 -8.11 2.26 11.87
C ALA A 94 -8.73 0.87 11.97
N GLU A 95 -8.51 0.01 10.98
CA GLU A 95 -9.02 -1.37 10.93
C GLU A 95 -7.98 -2.39 11.47
N CYS A 96 -6.69 -2.05 11.46
CA CYS A 96 -5.64 -2.90 12.03
C CYS A 96 -5.68 -2.97 13.57
N PRO A 97 -5.20 -4.09 14.16
CA PRO A 97 -4.96 -4.17 15.60
C PRO A 97 -4.07 -3.04 16.12
N PRO A 98 -4.25 -2.59 17.37
CA PRO A 98 -3.46 -1.49 17.95
C PRO A 98 -1.94 -1.71 17.91
N GLU A 99 -1.50 -2.97 17.98
CA GLU A 99 -0.10 -3.39 17.99
C GLU A 99 0.57 -3.28 16.61
N VAL A 100 -0.22 -3.27 15.53
CA VAL A 100 0.30 -3.13 14.16
C VAL A 100 0.63 -1.68 13.88
N THR A 101 1.90 -1.41 13.60
CA THR A 101 2.32 -0.09 13.11
C THR A 101 2.00 0.03 11.62
N VAL A 102 1.29 1.08 11.22
CA VAL A 102 0.98 1.33 9.80
C VAL A 102 1.79 2.51 9.28
N THR A 103 2.42 2.32 8.13
CA THR A 103 3.18 3.34 7.41
C THR A 103 2.65 3.49 5.98
N TYR A 104 2.87 4.66 5.38
CA TYR A 104 2.53 4.95 4.00
C TYR A 104 3.76 5.38 3.22
N SER A 105 4.11 4.63 2.17
CA SER A 105 5.26 4.92 1.31
C SER A 105 4.88 5.52 -0.05
N GLY A 106 3.59 5.58 -0.38
CA GLY A 106 3.11 6.20 -1.61
C GLY A 106 3.66 5.52 -2.86
N ASP A 107 4.26 6.29 -3.76
CA ASP A 107 4.97 5.80 -4.96
C ASP A 107 6.44 5.43 -4.67
N GLY A 108 6.75 5.05 -3.43
CA GLY A 108 8.10 4.76 -2.94
C GLY A 108 8.88 5.99 -2.49
N SER A 109 8.32 7.19 -2.60
CA SER A 109 8.99 8.44 -2.22
C SER A 109 8.79 8.85 -0.76
N LEU A 110 7.95 8.14 -0.02
CA LEU A 110 7.56 8.48 1.36
C LEU A 110 7.94 7.35 2.33
N ASP A 111 8.01 7.70 3.61
CA ASP A 111 8.02 6.75 4.73
C ASP A 111 7.28 7.43 5.90
N GLU A 112 5.97 7.58 5.75
CA GLU A 112 5.13 8.31 6.69
C GLU A 112 4.51 7.36 7.71
N LEU A 113 4.74 7.60 9.01
CA LEU A 113 3.98 6.94 10.07
C LEU A 113 2.53 7.42 10.06
N ILE A 114 1.59 6.47 10.01
CA ILE A 114 0.16 6.75 10.08
C ILE A 114 -0.30 6.57 11.54
N PRO A 115 -0.81 7.64 12.19
CA PRO A 115 -1.26 7.58 13.58
C PRO A 115 -2.53 6.75 13.74
#